data_AF-A0A9W4SZP8-F1
#
_entry.id   AF-A0A9W4SZP8-F1
#
_cell.length_a   1.000
_cell.length_b   1.000
_cell.length_c   1.000
_cell.angle_alpha   90.00
_cell.angle_beta   90.00
_cell.angle_gamma   90.00
#
_symmetry.space_group_name_H-M   'P 1'
#
loop_
_entity.id
_entity.type
_entity.pdbx_description
1 polymer ?
#
loop_
_entity_poly.entity_id
_entity_poly.type
_entity_poly.pdbx_seq_one_letter_code
_entity_poly.pdbx_strand_id
1 'polypeptide(L)'
;MGFEDYSTDSRGDIGSWIREASMVGFLEIIPLIIKLDSISTSKQWWKTELNARIFGNLLKQSVERIDRVRSCAGRILLELLYMKKNDADCWVIEIPGRDVLQKVLPKDEVIRWINPSELYPRMVKLLVIPEYRFDLLTGLVLAAGGISESLVRYSSSKLLDYASTLSIDPPYVSSSESKVSLTEFAKSLLDIAQHFQKHDRIIIPLLEVVDLLFEAGTLQKINNEKEFLELFECVKKEVTKCKDIRKLTACMKVFCGMSSLSGTVRNKALYHLLNLLVHPFPKIRRSTADQLYLTLSGSVEEETEESLEIEEILTNTDWNESVSKLKEIRNRLYPLLDIKPPVLKSSLSTTT
;
A
#
# COMPACT_ATOMS: atom_id res chain seq x y z
N MET A 1 -17.73 -11.86 -3.28
CA MET A 1 -18.85 -11.39 -2.41
C MET A 1 -19.16 -9.95 -2.82
N GLY A 2 -20.34 -9.41 -2.54
CA GLY A 2 -20.65 -8.02 -2.94
C GLY A 2 -19.81 -6.94 -2.24
N PHE A 3 -18.95 -7.30 -1.28
CA PHE A 3 -17.95 -6.42 -0.64
C PHE A 3 -16.92 -5.82 -1.61
N GLU A 4 -16.77 -6.38 -2.81
CA GLU A 4 -15.76 -5.97 -3.79
C GLU A 4 -16.33 -5.14 -4.95
N ASP A 5 -17.61 -4.73 -4.86
CA ASP A 5 -18.19 -3.87 -5.89
C ASP A 5 -17.73 -2.42 -5.72
N TYR A 6 -16.82 -2.02 -6.59
CA TYR A 6 -16.24 -0.69 -6.68
C TYR A 6 -16.64 0.03 -7.97
N SER A 7 -17.78 -0.37 -8.56
CA SER A 7 -18.31 0.21 -9.79
C SER A 7 -18.61 1.69 -9.62
N THR A 8 -18.29 2.48 -10.63
CA THR A 8 -18.51 3.93 -10.64
C THR A 8 -19.34 4.34 -11.85
N ASP A 9 -20.26 5.28 -11.66
CA ASP A 9 -20.94 5.99 -12.75
C ASP A 9 -20.81 7.52 -12.58
N SER A 10 -21.61 8.30 -13.30
CA SER A 10 -21.60 9.76 -13.23
C SER A 10 -21.93 10.33 -11.84
N ARG A 11 -22.47 9.53 -10.92
CA ARG A 11 -22.79 9.89 -9.53
C ARG A 11 -21.68 9.50 -8.55
N GLY A 12 -20.60 8.88 -9.02
CA GLY A 12 -19.49 8.40 -8.20
C GLY A 12 -19.55 6.90 -7.94
N ASP A 13 -19.13 6.47 -6.75
CA ASP A 13 -19.03 5.05 -6.35
C ASP A 13 -20.40 4.46 -6.03
N ILE A 14 -21.13 4.01 -7.07
CA ILE A 14 -22.41 3.31 -6.92
C ILE A 14 -22.26 1.90 -6.32
N GLY A 15 -21.08 1.28 -6.49
CA GLY A 15 -20.75 -0.01 -5.89
C GLY A 15 -20.83 0.02 -4.36
N SER A 16 -20.63 1.18 -3.74
CA SER A 16 -20.84 1.39 -2.30
C SER A 16 -22.21 0.90 -1.81
N TRP A 17 -23.27 1.04 -2.61
CA TRP A 17 -24.62 0.60 -2.23
C TRP A 17 -24.72 -0.92 -2.20
N ILE A 18 -24.08 -1.59 -3.15
CA ILE A 18 -24.02 -3.07 -3.23
C ILE A 18 -23.18 -3.59 -2.07
N ARG A 19 -22.05 -2.93 -1.76
CA ARG A 19 -21.21 -3.27 -0.61
C ARG A 19 -22.01 -3.18 0.68
N GLU A 20 -22.67 -2.05 0.95
CA GLU A 20 -23.48 -1.84 2.15
C GLU A 20 -24.63 -2.85 2.27
N ALA A 21 -25.40 -3.06 1.20
CA ALA A 21 -26.48 -4.05 1.19
C ALA A 21 -25.95 -5.47 1.45
N SER A 22 -24.77 -5.80 0.92
CA SER A 22 -24.12 -7.08 1.17
C SER A 22 -23.74 -7.24 2.64
N MET A 23 -23.14 -6.22 3.26
CA MET A 23 -22.77 -6.30 4.68
C MET A 23 -24.01 -6.51 5.55
N VAL A 24 -25.08 -5.75 5.29
CA VAL A 24 -26.35 -5.88 6.03
C VAL A 24 -26.96 -7.26 5.80
N GLY A 25 -26.95 -7.76 4.57
CA GLY A 25 -27.41 -9.11 4.27
C GLY A 25 -26.63 -10.19 5.02
N PHE A 26 -25.31 -10.05 5.15
CA PHE A 26 -24.49 -10.98 5.92
C PHE A 26 -24.84 -11.00 7.40
N LEU A 27 -25.11 -9.84 8.00
CA LEU A 27 -25.55 -9.78 9.40
C LEU A 27 -26.81 -10.63 9.65
N GLU A 28 -27.75 -10.64 8.71
CA GLU A 28 -29.01 -11.40 8.81
C GLU A 28 -28.84 -12.88 8.44
N ILE A 29 -28.03 -13.19 7.43
CA ILE A 29 -27.93 -14.55 6.87
C ILE A 29 -27.01 -15.44 7.72
N ILE A 30 -25.91 -14.90 8.25
CA ILE A 30 -24.92 -15.71 8.99
C ILE A 30 -25.53 -16.46 10.18
N PRO A 31 -26.34 -15.83 11.06
CA PRO A 31 -26.95 -16.51 12.20
C PRO A 31 -27.90 -17.63 11.76
N LEU A 32 -28.61 -17.44 10.63
CA LEU A 32 -29.51 -18.44 10.07
C LEU A 32 -28.75 -19.67 9.58
N ILE A 33 -27.64 -19.47 8.86
CA ILE A 33 -26.80 -20.58 8.40
C ILE A 33 -26.20 -21.34 9.58
N ILE A 34 -25.68 -20.64 10.58
CA ILE A 34 -25.09 -21.28 11.78
C ILE A 34 -26.15 -22.05 12.56
N LYS A 35 -27.37 -21.52 12.66
CA LYS A 35 -28.50 -22.23 13.26
C LYS A 35 -28.84 -23.49 12.45
N LEU A 36 -28.86 -23.43 11.13
CA LEU A 36 -29.11 -24.59 10.27
C LEU A 36 -28.06 -25.68 10.46
N ASP A 37 -26.78 -25.31 10.54
CA ASP A 37 -25.67 -26.25 10.79
C ASP A 37 -25.75 -26.89 12.17
N SER A 38 -26.30 -26.19 13.17
CA SER A 38 -26.53 -26.78 14.50
C SER A 38 -27.64 -27.83 14.53
N ILE A 39 -28.57 -27.79 13.56
CA ILE A 39 -29.74 -28.68 13.49
C ILE A 39 -29.51 -29.83 12.50
N SER A 40 -28.79 -29.60 11.39
CA SER A 40 -28.57 -30.60 10.34
C SER A 40 -27.15 -31.13 10.35
N THR A 41 -26.98 -32.40 10.72
CA THR A 41 -25.68 -33.09 10.75
C THR A 41 -25.25 -33.66 9.38
N SER A 42 -26.16 -33.70 8.40
CA SER A 42 -25.92 -34.29 7.09
C SER A 42 -25.11 -33.43 6.13
N LYS A 43 -25.10 -32.10 6.34
CA LYS A 43 -24.42 -31.14 5.47
C LYS A 43 -24.09 -29.88 6.24
N GLN A 44 -22.81 -29.55 6.31
CA GLN A 44 -22.31 -28.29 6.85
C GLN A 44 -22.32 -27.22 5.74
N TRP A 45 -23.10 -26.16 5.94
CA TRP A 45 -23.23 -25.03 5.01
C TRP A 45 -22.20 -23.94 5.30
N TRP A 46 -21.86 -23.74 6.57
CA TRP A 46 -20.89 -22.77 7.03
C TRP A 46 -19.47 -23.34 7.02
N LYS A 47 -18.56 -22.64 6.35
CA LYS A 47 -17.14 -23.01 6.30
C LYS A 47 -16.32 -22.02 7.11
N THR A 48 -15.42 -22.50 7.96
CA THR A 48 -14.62 -21.65 8.87
C THR A 48 -13.78 -20.61 8.11
N GLU A 49 -13.34 -20.91 6.89
CA GLU A 49 -12.60 -19.97 6.03
C GLU A 49 -13.44 -18.73 5.66
N LEU A 50 -14.77 -18.82 5.70
CA LEU A 50 -15.65 -17.67 5.48
C LEU A 50 -15.58 -16.68 6.64
N ASN A 51 -15.29 -17.11 7.88
CA ASN A 51 -15.13 -16.21 9.03
C ASN A 51 -14.02 -15.21 8.75
N ALA A 52 -12.84 -15.72 8.40
CA ALA A 52 -11.67 -14.92 8.13
C ALA A 52 -11.94 -13.91 7.01
N ARG A 53 -12.54 -14.37 5.90
CA ARG A 53 -12.85 -13.53 4.73
C ARG A 53 -13.89 -12.46 5.02
N ILE A 54 -14.94 -12.78 5.76
CA ILE A 54 -16.01 -11.82 6.10
C ILE A 54 -15.46 -10.74 7.04
N PHE A 55 -14.73 -11.14 8.09
CA PHE A 55 -14.11 -10.19 9.00
C PHE A 55 -13.02 -9.36 8.34
N GLY A 56 -12.18 -9.95 7.49
CA GLY A 56 -11.20 -9.22 6.68
C GLY A 56 -11.87 -8.15 5.79
N ASN A 57 -12.95 -8.51 5.10
CA ASN A 57 -13.70 -7.57 4.29
C ASN A 57 -14.38 -6.48 5.13
N LEU A 58 -15.01 -6.81 6.25
CA LEU A 58 -15.61 -5.81 7.14
C LEU A 58 -14.56 -4.85 7.71
N LEU A 59 -13.39 -5.36 8.10
CA LEU A 59 -12.26 -4.55 8.56
C LEU A 59 -11.78 -3.61 7.46
N LYS A 60 -11.57 -4.11 6.24
CA LYS A 60 -11.25 -3.29 5.07
C LYS A 60 -12.27 -2.18 4.82
N GLN A 61 -13.56 -2.52 4.81
CA GLN A 61 -14.64 -1.54 4.58
C GLN A 61 -14.77 -0.53 5.75
N SER A 62 -14.43 -0.93 6.97
CA SER A 62 -14.51 -0.05 8.16
C SER A 62 -13.48 1.09 8.17
N VAL A 63 -12.44 1.01 7.33
CA VAL A 63 -11.42 2.05 7.12
C VAL A 63 -11.47 2.67 5.71
N GLU A 64 -12.54 2.44 4.96
CA GLU A 64 -12.72 2.88 3.58
C GLU A 64 -12.87 4.41 3.45
N ARG A 65 -12.75 4.94 2.22
CA ARG A 65 -12.85 6.38 1.93
C ARG A 65 -14.21 7.02 2.20
N ILE A 66 -15.28 6.23 2.21
CA ILE A 66 -16.67 6.72 2.27
C ILE A 66 -17.21 6.56 3.70
N ASP A 67 -17.55 7.66 4.35
CA ASP A 67 -18.02 7.71 5.74
C ASP A 67 -19.20 6.78 6.03
N ARG A 68 -20.17 6.73 5.11
CA ARG A 68 -21.35 5.87 5.23
C ARG A 68 -20.96 4.39 5.21
N VAL A 69 -20.05 4.01 4.31
CA VAL A 69 -19.53 2.64 4.20
C VAL A 69 -18.76 2.26 5.46
N ARG A 70 -17.88 3.14 5.96
CA ARG A 70 -17.16 2.94 7.23
C ARG A 70 -18.11 2.69 8.39
N SER A 71 -19.13 3.53 8.53
CA SER A 71 -20.13 3.43 9.60
C SER A 71 -20.94 2.13 9.51
N CYS A 72 -21.37 1.75 8.30
CA CYS A 72 -22.10 0.51 8.06
C CYS A 72 -21.25 -0.71 8.40
N ALA A 73 -20.02 -0.78 7.87
CA ALA A 73 -19.09 -1.86 8.10
C ALA A 73 -18.73 -2.00 9.58
N GLY A 74 -18.39 -0.89 10.24
CA GLY A 74 -18.01 -0.86 11.64
C GLY A 74 -19.13 -1.30 12.58
N ARG A 75 -20.38 -0.87 12.32
CA ARG A 75 -21.55 -1.34 13.06
C ARG A 75 -21.73 -2.86 12.91
N ILE A 76 -21.70 -3.36 11.68
CA ILE A 76 -21.91 -4.80 11.40
C ILE A 76 -20.76 -5.64 11.98
N LEU A 77 -19.54 -5.14 11.90
CA LEU A 77 -18.37 -5.75 12.54
C LEU A 77 -18.58 -5.91 14.04
N LEU A 78 -19.03 -4.86 14.75
CA LEU A 78 -19.31 -4.92 16.18
C LEU A 78 -20.46 -5.89 16.51
N GLU A 79 -21.55 -5.84 15.73
CA GLU A 79 -22.70 -6.72 15.94
C GLU A 79 -22.31 -8.19 15.80
N LEU A 80 -21.56 -8.56 14.76
CA LEU A 80 -21.06 -9.93 14.57
C LEU A 80 -19.99 -10.31 15.60
N LEU A 81 -19.09 -9.38 15.95
CA LEU A 81 -18.06 -9.60 16.97
C LEU A 81 -18.70 -9.94 18.32
N TYR A 82 -19.79 -9.30 18.71
CA TYR A 82 -20.41 -9.51 20.02
C TYR A 82 -21.65 -10.40 20.00
N MET A 83 -21.92 -11.08 18.89
CA MET A 83 -23.07 -11.98 18.75
C MET A 83 -22.88 -13.28 19.55
N LYS A 84 -23.79 -13.53 20.51
CA LYS A 84 -23.84 -14.75 21.32
C LYS A 84 -25.04 -15.62 20.96
N LYS A 85 -24.93 -16.92 21.20
CA LYS A 85 -26.05 -17.87 21.08
C LYS A 85 -27.04 -17.61 22.21
N ASN A 86 -28.33 -17.81 21.95
CA ASN A 86 -29.40 -17.46 22.90
C ASN A 86 -29.35 -18.24 24.23
N ASP A 87 -28.74 -19.43 24.26
CA ASP A 87 -28.80 -20.34 25.42
C ASP A 87 -27.44 -20.64 26.09
N ALA A 88 -26.35 -19.96 25.70
CA ALA A 88 -25.04 -20.15 26.31
C ALA A 88 -24.17 -18.90 26.20
N ASP A 89 -23.18 -18.75 27.08
CA ASP A 89 -22.11 -17.75 26.98
C ASP A 89 -21.12 -18.06 25.83
N CYS A 90 -21.62 -18.65 24.75
CA CYS A 90 -20.87 -19.11 23.59
C CYS A 90 -21.11 -18.16 22.41
N TRP A 91 -20.03 -17.87 21.69
CA TRP A 91 -20.07 -17.05 20.49
C TRP A 91 -20.78 -17.76 19.33
N VAL A 92 -21.49 -16.99 18.51
CA VAL A 92 -22.11 -17.51 17.27
C VAL A 92 -21.04 -17.90 16.26
N ILE A 93 -20.02 -17.05 16.10
CA ILE A 93 -18.95 -17.19 15.10
C ILE A 93 -17.60 -17.32 15.80
N GLU A 94 -16.79 -18.28 15.37
CA GLU A 94 -15.38 -18.35 15.74
C GLU A 94 -14.59 -17.30 14.96
N ILE A 95 -13.91 -16.40 15.67
CA ILE A 95 -13.22 -15.26 15.06
C ILE A 95 -11.74 -15.33 15.47
N PRO A 96 -10.82 -15.57 14.52
CA PRO A 96 -9.38 -15.43 14.75
C PRO A 96 -9.06 -14.05 15.35
N GLY A 97 -8.25 -14.01 16.42
CA GLY A 97 -7.87 -12.76 17.09
C GLY A 97 -9.01 -12.00 17.77
N ARG A 98 -10.08 -12.69 18.19
CA ARG A 98 -11.26 -12.10 18.86
C ARG A 98 -10.91 -11.25 20.08
N ASP A 99 -9.97 -11.70 20.90
CA ASP A 99 -9.47 -11.00 22.08
C ASP A 99 -8.85 -9.64 21.72
N VAL A 100 -8.00 -9.62 20.68
CA VAL A 100 -7.39 -8.40 20.15
C VAL A 100 -8.46 -7.47 19.56
N LEU A 101 -9.41 -8.02 18.79
CA LEU A 101 -10.52 -7.26 18.23
C LEU A 101 -11.36 -6.61 19.34
N GLN A 102 -11.73 -7.35 20.37
CA GLN A 102 -12.52 -6.83 21.49
C GLN A 102 -11.77 -5.78 22.32
N LYS A 103 -10.45 -5.90 22.44
CA LYS A 103 -9.61 -4.90 23.11
C LYS A 103 -9.54 -3.58 22.33
N VAL A 104 -9.49 -3.65 21.00
CA VAL A 104 -9.41 -2.45 20.14
C VAL A 104 -10.79 -1.85 19.87
N LEU A 105 -11.81 -2.70 19.78
CA LEU A 105 -13.20 -2.38 19.45
C LEU A 105 -14.15 -2.81 20.58
N PRO A 106 -14.03 -2.22 21.78
CA PRO A 106 -14.83 -2.60 22.94
C PRO A 106 -16.33 -2.30 22.74
N LYS A 107 -17.21 -3.14 23.31
CA LYS A 107 -18.66 -3.03 23.17
C LYS A 107 -19.25 -1.83 23.92
N ASP A 108 -18.60 -1.44 25.01
CA ASP A 108 -19.02 -0.40 25.94
C ASP A 108 -18.55 1.00 25.56
N GLU A 109 -17.72 1.14 24.52
CA GLU A 109 -17.32 2.44 23.98
C GLU A 109 -18.04 2.79 22.68
N VAL A 110 -18.41 4.05 22.52
CA VAL A 110 -18.94 4.56 21.25
C VAL A 110 -17.79 4.84 20.29
N ILE A 111 -17.63 3.97 19.28
CA ILE A 111 -16.62 4.13 18.23
C ILE A 111 -17.16 5.05 17.13
N ARG A 112 -16.49 6.20 16.93
CA ARG A 112 -16.87 7.16 15.88
C ARG A 112 -16.24 6.79 14.53
N TRP A 113 -16.86 5.84 13.82
CA TRP A 113 -16.41 5.35 12.51
C TRP A 113 -16.22 6.42 11.43
N ILE A 114 -16.90 7.56 11.56
CA ILE A 114 -16.78 8.68 10.62
C ILE A 114 -15.51 9.49 10.89
N ASN A 115 -15.08 9.60 12.15
CA ASN A 115 -13.97 10.49 12.54
C ASN A 115 -12.61 9.81 12.34
N PRO A 116 -11.80 10.22 11.34
CA PRO A 116 -10.50 9.59 11.09
C PRO A 116 -9.53 9.73 12.26
N SER A 117 -9.57 10.84 13.01
CA SER A 117 -8.62 11.07 14.10
C SER A 117 -8.77 10.10 15.27
N GLU A 118 -9.98 9.56 15.47
CA GLU A 118 -10.28 8.56 16.50
C GLU A 118 -10.19 7.12 15.94
N LEU A 119 -10.59 6.93 14.69
CA LEU A 119 -10.68 5.61 14.06
C LEU A 119 -9.29 5.01 13.73
N TYR A 120 -8.48 5.71 12.94
CA TYR A 120 -7.23 5.14 12.41
C TYR A 120 -6.21 4.73 13.49
N PRO A 121 -6.02 5.50 14.60
CA PRO A 121 -5.15 5.05 15.70
C PRO A 121 -5.58 3.73 16.33
N ARG A 122 -6.87 3.38 16.28
CA ARG A 122 -7.39 2.09 16.75
C ARG A 122 -7.15 1.01 15.70
N MET A 123 -7.57 1.27 14.47
CA MET A 123 -7.59 0.26 13.41
C MET A 123 -6.20 -0.26 13.02
N VAL A 124 -5.16 0.58 13.01
CA VAL A 124 -3.78 0.13 12.70
C VAL A 124 -3.27 -0.95 13.67
N LYS A 125 -3.77 -0.98 14.92
CA LYS A 125 -3.38 -1.98 15.92
C LYS A 125 -3.85 -3.39 15.55
N LEU A 126 -4.89 -3.51 14.72
CA LEU A 126 -5.45 -4.79 14.27
C LEU A 126 -4.61 -5.45 13.16
N LEU A 127 -3.63 -4.75 12.59
CA LEU A 127 -2.67 -5.34 11.64
C LEU A 127 -1.85 -6.49 12.25
N VAL A 128 -1.84 -6.58 13.58
CA VAL A 128 -1.23 -7.69 14.32
C VAL A 128 -1.86 -9.05 14.01
N ILE A 129 -3.13 -9.07 13.58
CA ILE A 129 -3.89 -10.29 13.30
C ILE A 129 -3.60 -10.74 11.86
N PRO A 130 -2.83 -11.83 11.63
CA PRO A 130 -2.39 -12.21 10.29
C PRO A 130 -3.54 -12.54 9.33
N GLU A 131 -4.65 -13.10 9.83
CA GLU A 131 -5.81 -13.50 9.05
C GLU A 131 -6.52 -12.31 8.36
N TYR A 132 -6.36 -11.09 8.89
CA TYR A 132 -7.02 -9.89 8.37
C TYR A 132 -6.05 -8.85 7.84
N ARG A 133 -4.74 -9.04 8.05
CA ARG A 133 -3.71 -8.04 7.78
C ARG A 133 -3.75 -7.55 6.33
N PHE A 134 -3.86 -8.47 5.37
CA PHE A 134 -3.91 -8.14 3.95
C PHE A 134 -5.11 -7.23 3.60
N ASP A 135 -6.32 -7.62 4.01
CA ASP A 135 -7.55 -6.89 3.71
C ASP A 135 -7.58 -5.53 4.43
N LEU A 136 -7.26 -5.51 5.72
CA LEU A 136 -7.23 -4.30 6.52
C LEU A 136 -6.18 -3.31 5.99
N LEU A 137 -4.96 -3.78 5.71
CA LEU A 137 -3.90 -2.94 5.16
C LEU A 137 -4.28 -2.38 3.79
N THR A 138 -4.96 -3.17 2.94
CA THR A 138 -5.51 -2.68 1.67
C THR A 138 -6.49 -1.52 1.91
N GLY A 139 -7.38 -1.63 2.90
CA GLY A 139 -8.30 -0.55 3.26
C GLY A 139 -7.59 0.70 3.78
N LEU A 140 -6.59 0.53 4.66
CA LEU A 140 -5.78 1.62 5.19
C LEU A 140 -4.98 2.35 4.10
N VAL A 141 -4.39 1.60 3.16
CA VAL A 141 -3.68 2.13 1.98
C VAL A 141 -4.63 2.96 1.12
N LEU A 142 -5.83 2.45 0.85
CA LEU A 142 -6.84 3.18 0.10
C LEU A 142 -7.21 4.49 0.80
N ALA A 143 -7.38 4.51 2.12
CA ALA A 143 -7.65 5.74 2.86
C ALA A 143 -6.50 6.75 2.79
N ALA A 144 -5.26 6.27 2.91
CA ALA A 144 -4.05 7.08 2.90
C ALA A 144 -3.79 7.75 1.53
N GLY A 145 -4.09 7.07 0.42
CA GLY A 145 -4.09 7.69 -0.92
C GLY A 145 -5.46 8.23 -1.36
N GLY A 146 -6.29 8.66 -0.40
CA GLY A 146 -7.61 9.24 -0.63
C GLY A 146 -7.56 10.69 -1.16
N ILE A 147 -8.73 11.30 -1.32
CA ILE A 147 -8.85 12.70 -1.81
C ILE A 147 -9.12 13.68 -0.66
N SER A 148 -9.74 13.21 0.43
CA SER A 148 -10.05 14.06 1.60
C SER A 148 -8.78 14.31 2.42
N GLU A 149 -8.39 15.57 2.57
CA GLU A 149 -7.17 15.97 3.29
C GLU A 149 -7.13 15.42 4.71
N SER A 150 -8.24 15.52 5.46
CA SER A 150 -8.30 15.02 6.84
C SER A 150 -8.18 13.50 6.89
N LEU A 151 -8.84 12.78 5.99
CA LEU A 151 -8.75 11.32 5.89
C LEU A 151 -7.32 10.89 5.60
N VAL A 152 -6.72 11.47 4.55
CA VAL A 152 -5.35 11.20 4.12
C VAL A 152 -4.39 11.47 5.26
N ARG A 153 -4.44 12.66 5.87
CA ARG A 153 -3.56 13.06 6.96
C ARG A 153 -3.58 12.08 8.13
N TYR A 154 -4.75 11.70 8.63
CA TYR A 154 -4.82 10.81 9.80
C TYR A 154 -4.50 9.36 9.45
N SER A 155 -4.93 8.87 8.29
CA SER A 155 -4.66 7.49 7.88
C SER A 155 -3.17 7.28 7.55
N SER A 156 -2.54 8.20 6.81
CA SER A 156 -1.12 8.12 6.45
C SER A 156 -0.21 8.30 7.67
N SER A 157 -0.46 9.33 8.50
CA SER A 157 0.30 9.57 9.72
C SER A 157 0.23 8.37 10.67
N LYS A 158 -0.96 7.79 10.90
CA LYS A 158 -1.08 6.67 11.83
C LYS A 158 -0.52 5.37 11.30
N LEU A 159 -0.56 5.17 9.98
CA LEU A 159 0.10 4.03 9.36
C LEU A 159 1.63 4.15 9.44
N LEU A 160 2.18 5.35 9.20
CA LEU A 160 3.61 5.64 9.35
C LEU A 160 4.06 5.52 10.80
N ASP A 161 3.33 6.11 11.75
CA ASP A 161 3.60 5.99 13.20
C ASP A 161 3.66 4.51 13.59
N TYR A 162 2.65 3.73 13.18
CA TYR A 162 2.59 2.30 13.45
C TYR A 162 3.81 1.57 12.89
N ALA A 163 4.11 1.73 11.59
CA ALA A 163 5.25 1.09 10.94
C ALA A 163 6.59 1.46 11.60
N SER A 164 6.75 2.70 12.03
CA SER A 164 7.97 3.20 12.68
C SER A 164 8.22 2.60 14.07
N THR A 165 7.17 2.06 14.72
CA THR A 165 7.26 1.40 16.04
C THR A 165 7.57 -0.09 15.95
N LEU A 166 7.51 -0.70 14.75
CA LEU A 166 7.74 -2.13 14.58
C LEU A 166 9.23 -2.46 14.67
N SER A 167 9.57 -3.59 15.29
CA SER A 167 10.93 -4.15 15.22
C SER A 167 11.20 -4.69 13.83
N ILE A 168 12.46 -4.63 13.36
CA ILE A 168 12.85 -5.06 12.00
C ILE A 168 12.44 -6.52 11.78
N ASP A 169 12.87 -7.40 12.69
CA ASP A 169 12.55 -8.82 12.67
C ASP A 169 11.76 -9.21 13.93
N PRO A 170 10.97 -10.30 13.88
CA PRO A 170 10.27 -10.79 15.06
C PRO A 170 11.32 -11.15 16.12
N PRO A 171 11.21 -10.64 17.36
CA PRO A 171 12.13 -11.05 18.41
C PRO A 171 12.06 -12.57 18.55
N TYR A 172 13.21 -13.22 18.70
CA TYR A 172 13.35 -14.66 18.94
C TYR A 172 12.80 -15.08 20.33
N VAL A 173 11.83 -14.34 20.87
CA VAL A 173 11.42 -14.38 22.26
C VAL A 173 10.04 -15.00 22.38
N SER A 174 10.02 -16.01 23.24
CA SER A 174 8.93 -16.79 23.82
C SER A 174 7.84 -15.98 24.54
N SER A 175 7.38 -14.86 23.97
CA SER A 175 6.21 -14.13 24.49
C SER A 175 4.98 -14.47 23.67
N SER A 176 3.92 -14.91 24.34
CA SER A 176 2.60 -15.29 23.81
C SER A 176 1.82 -14.16 23.12
N GLU A 177 2.39 -12.96 22.97
CA GLU A 177 1.80 -11.87 22.22
C GLU A 177 2.32 -11.91 20.78
N SER A 178 1.44 -12.20 19.82
CA SER A 178 1.72 -12.02 18.40
C SER A 178 2.16 -10.57 18.17
N LYS A 179 3.34 -10.36 17.60
CA LYS A 179 3.86 -9.04 17.20
C LYS A 179 4.22 -9.11 15.73
N VAL A 180 3.86 -8.05 15.00
CA VAL A 180 4.21 -7.90 13.59
C VAL A 180 5.57 -7.24 13.49
N SER A 181 6.44 -7.80 12.67
CA SER A 181 7.70 -7.14 12.35
C SER A 181 7.53 -6.16 11.19
N LEU A 182 8.48 -5.23 11.06
CA LEU A 182 8.53 -4.31 9.94
C LEU A 182 8.72 -5.07 8.61
N THR A 183 9.50 -6.15 8.61
CA THR A 183 9.66 -7.04 7.45
C THR A 183 8.33 -7.68 7.03
N GLU A 184 7.51 -8.17 7.99
CA GLU A 184 6.19 -8.74 7.68
C GLU A 184 5.19 -7.68 7.20
N PHE A 185 5.26 -6.46 7.74
CA PHE A 185 4.46 -5.34 7.28
C PHE A 185 4.83 -4.95 5.84
N ALA A 186 6.12 -4.81 5.53
CA ALA A 186 6.60 -4.52 4.18
C ALA A 186 6.25 -5.63 3.19
N LYS A 187 6.34 -6.90 3.61
CA LYS A 187 5.86 -8.04 2.82
C LYS A 187 4.37 -7.96 2.52
N SER A 188 3.56 -7.53 3.49
CA SER A 188 2.11 -7.33 3.26
C SER A 188 1.83 -6.25 2.22
N LEU A 189 2.63 -5.18 2.17
CA LEU A 189 2.55 -4.17 1.10
C LEU A 189 2.94 -4.75 -0.27
N LEU A 190 3.98 -5.58 -0.31
CA LEU A 190 4.39 -6.30 -1.53
C LEU A 190 3.29 -7.27 -2.01
N ASP A 191 2.66 -8.02 -1.10
CA ASP A 191 1.56 -8.93 -1.43
C ASP A 191 0.39 -8.15 -2.06
N ILE A 192 0.06 -6.95 -1.55
CA ILE A 192 -0.95 -6.07 -2.14
C ILE A 192 -0.52 -5.61 -3.54
N ALA A 193 0.75 -5.23 -3.74
CA ALA A 193 1.29 -4.81 -5.03
C ALA A 193 1.20 -5.93 -6.08
N GLN A 194 1.50 -7.17 -5.68
CA GLN A 194 1.44 -8.34 -6.54
C GLN A 194 -0.01 -8.71 -6.87
N HIS A 195 -0.90 -8.70 -5.88
CA HIS A 195 -2.30 -9.10 -6.04
C HIS A 195 -3.09 -8.11 -6.91
N PHE A 196 -2.91 -6.81 -6.70
CA PHE A 196 -3.66 -5.76 -7.38
C PHE A 196 -2.91 -5.15 -8.57
N GLN A 197 -1.95 -5.87 -9.15
CA GLN A 197 -1.24 -5.44 -10.35
C GLN A 197 -2.22 -4.94 -11.43
N LYS A 198 -1.92 -3.77 -12.01
CA LYS A 198 -2.78 -3.06 -12.99
C LYS A 198 -4.14 -2.55 -12.48
N HIS A 199 -4.45 -2.68 -11.20
CA HIS A 199 -5.64 -2.07 -10.59
C HIS A 199 -5.30 -0.72 -9.97
N ASP A 200 -5.32 0.34 -10.80
CA ASP A 200 -4.86 1.69 -10.44
C ASP A 200 -5.54 2.30 -9.21
N ARG A 201 -6.80 1.90 -8.93
CA ARG A 201 -7.54 2.32 -7.73
C ARG A 201 -6.80 1.96 -6.44
N ILE A 202 -6.03 0.87 -6.42
CA ILE A 202 -5.27 0.40 -5.25
C ILE A 202 -3.79 0.67 -5.43
N ILE A 203 -3.24 0.45 -6.62
CA ILE A 203 -1.80 0.57 -6.87
C ILE A 203 -1.31 2.01 -6.68
N ILE A 204 -2.03 3.03 -7.13
CA ILE A 204 -1.56 4.41 -6.96
C ILE A 204 -1.48 4.79 -5.47
N PRO A 205 -2.55 4.60 -4.65
CA PRO A 205 -2.46 4.78 -3.20
C PRO A 205 -1.37 3.95 -2.52
N LEU A 206 -1.17 2.71 -2.97
CA LEU A 206 -0.11 1.86 -2.43
C LEU A 206 1.27 2.45 -2.67
N LEU A 207 1.53 2.94 -3.88
CA LEU A 207 2.79 3.60 -4.23
C LEU A 207 3.00 4.88 -3.40
N GLU A 208 1.94 5.66 -3.16
CA GLU A 208 2.01 6.85 -2.28
C GLU A 208 2.34 6.50 -0.82
N VAL A 209 1.81 5.38 -0.31
CA VAL A 209 2.15 4.89 1.04
C VAL A 209 3.59 4.36 1.08
N VAL A 210 4.02 3.62 0.06
CA VAL A 210 5.40 3.11 -0.03
C VAL A 210 6.40 4.27 -0.10
N ASP A 211 6.10 5.28 -0.91
CA ASP A 211 6.83 6.54 -0.99
C ASP A 211 6.96 7.21 0.38
N LEU A 212 5.83 7.43 1.08
CA LEU A 212 5.81 8.00 2.43
C LEU A 212 6.71 7.23 3.41
N LEU A 213 6.71 5.90 3.34
CA LEU A 213 7.53 5.07 4.22
C LEU A 213 9.03 5.13 3.88
N PHE A 214 9.38 5.37 2.61
CA PHE A 214 10.75 5.68 2.21
C PHE A 214 11.16 7.10 2.62
N GLU A 215 10.31 8.12 2.39
CA GLU A 215 10.59 9.51 2.80
C GLU A 215 10.86 9.60 4.31
N ALA A 216 10.17 8.80 5.12
CA ALA A 216 10.36 8.74 6.57
C ALA A 216 11.56 7.89 7.05
N GLY A 217 12.32 7.27 6.14
CA GLY A 217 13.43 6.39 6.51
C GLY A 217 13.00 5.04 7.11
N THR A 218 11.72 4.69 7.04
CA THR A 218 11.18 3.49 7.72
C THR A 218 11.57 2.22 6.96
N LEU A 219 11.40 2.18 5.64
CA LEU A 219 11.73 0.98 4.86
C LEU A 219 13.25 0.75 4.77
N GLN A 220 14.06 1.80 4.84
CA GLN A 220 15.52 1.72 4.80
C GLN A 220 16.12 0.94 5.98
N LYS A 221 15.35 0.75 7.07
CA LYS A 221 15.75 -0.06 8.23
C LYS A 221 15.75 -1.56 7.93
N ILE A 222 15.06 -2.01 6.86
CA ILE A 222 14.93 -3.42 6.52
C ILE A 222 16.16 -3.85 5.70
N ASN A 223 16.89 -4.86 6.18
CA ASN A 223 17.99 -5.46 5.43
C ASN A 223 17.51 -6.70 4.67
N ASN A 224 16.69 -6.50 3.64
CA ASN A 224 16.17 -7.60 2.82
C ASN A 224 16.09 -7.23 1.33
N GLU A 225 17.18 -7.45 0.61
CA GLU A 225 17.31 -7.08 -0.80
C GLU A 225 16.29 -7.79 -1.70
N LYS A 226 15.92 -9.05 -1.41
CA LYS A 226 15.05 -9.86 -2.27
C LYS A 226 13.64 -9.26 -2.37
N GLU A 227 13.02 -8.93 -1.26
CA GLU A 227 11.67 -8.37 -1.21
C GLU A 227 11.63 -6.97 -1.88
N PHE A 228 12.69 -6.17 -1.72
CA PHE A 228 12.80 -4.89 -2.42
C PHE A 228 12.98 -5.07 -3.95
N LEU A 229 13.69 -6.11 -4.39
CA LEU A 229 13.77 -6.45 -5.81
C LEU A 229 12.42 -6.90 -6.37
N GLU A 230 11.64 -7.69 -5.62
CA GLU A 230 10.28 -8.09 -6.01
C GLU A 230 9.34 -6.88 -6.09
N LEU A 231 9.42 -5.96 -5.12
CA LEU A 231 8.68 -4.70 -5.15
C LEU A 231 9.08 -3.85 -6.36
N PHE A 232 10.38 -3.71 -6.61
CA PHE A 232 10.90 -2.99 -7.78
C PHE A 232 10.33 -3.55 -9.09
N GLU A 233 10.29 -4.88 -9.28
CA GLU A 233 9.72 -5.47 -10.50
C GLU A 233 8.20 -5.22 -10.60
N CYS A 234 7.48 -5.12 -9.48
CA CYS A 234 6.08 -4.68 -9.48
C CYS A 234 5.96 -3.23 -9.98
N VAL A 235 6.71 -2.28 -9.40
CA VAL A 235 6.67 -0.86 -9.80
C VAL A 235 7.09 -0.68 -11.27
N LYS A 236 8.13 -1.38 -11.72
CA LYS A 236 8.58 -1.37 -13.11
C LYS A 236 7.50 -1.83 -14.09
N LYS A 237 6.76 -2.89 -13.75
CA LYS A 237 5.62 -3.33 -14.56
C LYS A 237 4.58 -2.23 -14.66
N GLU A 238 4.38 -1.44 -13.61
CA GLU A 238 3.41 -0.33 -13.58
C GLU A 238 3.79 0.89 -14.41
N VAL A 239 5.08 1.19 -14.55
CA VAL A 239 5.59 2.27 -15.41
C VAL A 239 5.63 1.87 -16.89
N THR A 240 5.84 0.59 -17.18
CA THR A 240 6.02 0.11 -18.56
C THR A 240 4.80 0.43 -19.43
N LYS A 241 4.99 1.27 -20.46
CA LYS A 241 3.95 1.75 -21.38
C LYS A 241 2.82 2.55 -20.70
N CYS A 242 3.04 3.06 -19.48
CA CYS A 242 2.07 3.89 -18.79
C CYS A 242 2.02 5.30 -19.39
N LYS A 243 0.83 5.87 -19.50
CA LYS A 243 0.61 7.27 -19.90
C LYS A 243 -0.11 8.10 -18.84
N ASP A 244 -0.53 7.48 -17.73
CA ASP A 244 -1.13 8.22 -16.61
C ASP A 244 -0.01 8.94 -15.83
N ILE A 245 -0.05 10.26 -15.85
CA ILE A 245 0.96 11.11 -15.20
C ILE A 245 0.99 10.88 -13.68
N ARG A 246 -0.17 10.69 -13.03
CA ARG A 246 -0.23 10.49 -11.57
C ARG A 246 0.45 9.18 -11.20
N LYS A 247 0.15 8.11 -11.94
CA LYS A 247 0.77 6.81 -11.73
C LYS A 247 2.28 6.83 -12.00
N LEU A 248 2.71 7.50 -13.07
CA LEU A 248 4.12 7.70 -13.38
C LEU A 248 4.84 8.48 -12.27
N THR A 249 4.23 9.55 -11.74
CA THR A 249 4.77 10.30 -10.60
C THR A 249 4.86 9.43 -9.35
N ALA A 250 3.83 8.66 -8.99
CA ALA A 250 3.87 7.78 -7.83
C ALA A 250 4.99 6.71 -7.95
N CYS A 251 5.15 6.10 -9.13
CA CYS A 251 6.22 5.13 -9.37
C CYS A 251 7.62 5.78 -9.31
N MET A 252 7.77 6.98 -9.91
CA MET A 252 9.02 7.74 -9.88
C MET A 252 9.47 8.00 -8.45
N LYS A 253 8.56 8.43 -7.58
CA LYS A 253 8.88 8.67 -6.18
C LYS A 253 9.31 7.41 -5.43
N VAL A 254 8.64 6.28 -5.66
CA VAL A 254 9.06 4.99 -5.11
C VAL A 254 10.46 4.59 -5.61
N PHE A 255 10.79 4.86 -6.88
CA PHE A 255 12.16 4.65 -7.36
C PHE A 255 13.17 5.58 -6.67
N CYS A 256 12.81 6.84 -6.41
CA CYS A 256 13.66 7.73 -5.60
C CYS A 256 13.89 7.13 -4.20
N GLY A 257 12.85 6.69 -3.51
CA GLY A 257 12.98 5.99 -2.23
C GLY A 257 13.89 4.75 -2.30
N MET A 258 13.71 3.90 -3.30
CA MET A 258 14.56 2.71 -3.54
C MET A 258 16.01 3.06 -3.90
N SER A 259 16.27 4.25 -4.44
CA SER A 259 17.64 4.71 -4.74
C SER A 259 18.45 5.06 -3.50
N SER A 260 17.78 5.31 -2.36
CA SER A 260 18.43 5.47 -1.05
C SER A 260 18.90 4.15 -0.43
N LEU A 261 18.50 3.01 -0.98
CA LEU A 261 19.01 1.70 -0.60
C LEU A 261 20.40 1.45 -1.20
N SER A 262 20.99 0.29 -0.92
CA SER A 262 22.28 -0.12 -1.48
C SER A 262 22.14 -1.24 -2.53
N GLY A 263 23.25 -1.61 -3.16
CA GLY A 263 23.35 -2.81 -4.00
C GLY A 263 22.50 -2.76 -5.28
N THR A 264 21.89 -3.89 -5.62
CA THR A 264 21.23 -4.07 -6.92
C THR A 264 19.97 -3.23 -7.05
N VAL A 265 19.23 -3.06 -5.95
CA VAL A 265 17.98 -2.30 -5.91
C VAL A 265 18.24 -0.83 -6.27
N ARG A 266 19.26 -0.22 -5.64
CA ARG A 266 19.71 1.15 -5.94
C ARG A 266 19.98 1.34 -7.43
N ASN A 267 20.84 0.49 -7.98
CA ASN A 267 21.30 0.63 -9.36
C ASN A 267 20.15 0.48 -10.36
N LYS A 268 19.23 -0.45 -10.10
CA LYS A 268 18.02 -0.62 -10.90
C LYS A 268 17.07 0.59 -10.80
N ALA A 269 16.86 1.12 -9.59
CA ALA A 269 16.00 2.28 -9.37
C ALA A 269 16.54 3.54 -10.07
N LEU A 270 17.82 3.85 -9.87
CA LEU A 270 18.50 4.97 -10.54
C LEU A 270 18.48 4.82 -12.06
N TYR A 271 18.73 3.62 -12.60
CA TYR A 271 18.62 3.39 -14.05
C TYR A 271 17.23 3.72 -14.60
N HIS A 272 16.16 3.39 -13.85
CA HIS A 272 14.80 3.74 -14.24
C HIS A 272 14.51 5.23 -14.11
N LEU A 273 15.02 5.91 -13.08
CA LEU A 273 14.93 7.37 -12.93
C LEU A 273 15.61 8.10 -14.09
N LEU A 274 16.81 7.66 -14.48
CA LEU A 274 17.50 8.20 -15.65
C LEU A 274 16.69 8.02 -16.94
N ASN A 275 15.94 6.93 -17.10
CA ASN A 275 15.02 6.77 -18.23
C ASN A 275 13.84 7.75 -18.18
N LEU A 276 13.35 8.11 -16.99
CA LEU A 276 12.27 9.08 -16.82
C LEU A 276 12.71 10.53 -17.11
N LEU A 277 14.00 10.86 -16.93
CA LEU A 277 14.58 12.15 -17.33
C LEU A 277 14.47 12.44 -18.84
N VAL A 278 14.25 11.41 -19.65
CA VAL A 278 14.03 11.53 -21.10
C VAL A 278 12.65 11.05 -21.55
N HIS A 279 11.68 11.01 -20.63
CA HIS A 279 10.31 10.61 -20.91
C HIS A 279 9.64 11.54 -21.94
N PRO A 280 8.74 11.06 -22.81
CA PRO A 280 8.01 11.91 -23.76
C PRO A 280 7.20 13.06 -23.14
N PHE A 281 6.91 13.00 -21.84
CA PHE A 281 6.13 14.03 -21.13
C PHE A 281 7.07 14.96 -20.35
N PRO A 282 7.18 16.26 -20.73
CA PRO A 282 8.06 17.21 -20.06
C PRO A 282 7.83 17.33 -18.55
N LYS A 283 6.56 17.22 -18.11
CA LYS A 283 6.20 17.22 -16.69
C LYS A 283 6.90 16.12 -15.90
N ILE A 284 6.96 14.90 -16.45
CA ILE A 284 7.63 13.76 -15.79
C ILE A 284 9.14 14.00 -15.74
N ARG A 285 9.74 14.54 -16.80
CA ARG A 285 11.18 14.84 -16.83
C ARG A 285 11.58 15.83 -15.74
N ARG A 286 10.88 16.96 -15.64
CA ARG A 286 11.12 17.98 -14.60
C ARG A 286 10.95 17.41 -13.20
N SER A 287 9.80 16.77 -12.93
CA SER A 287 9.56 16.19 -11.61
C SER A 287 10.57 15.11 -11.25
N THR A 288 11.08 14.34 -12.22
CA THR A 288 12.14 13.36 -11.98
C THR A 288 13.45 14.04 -11.62
N ALA A 289 13.83 15.10 -12.32
CA ALA A 289 15.06 15.85 -12.02
C ALA A 289 14.99 16.48 -10.62
N ASP A 290 13.88 17.17 -10.31
CA ASP A 290 13.68 17.80 -9.00
C ASP A 290 13.73 16.77 -7.87
N GLN A 291 13.05 15.64 -8.01
CA GLN A 291 12.98 14.60 -6.97
C GLN A 291 14.30 13.83 -6.83
N LEU A 292 14.98 13.55 -7.95
CA LEU A 292 16.28 12.90 -7.92
C LEU A 292 17.33 13.80 -7.25
N TYR A 293 17.30 15.10 -7.53
CA TYR A 293 18.14 16.09 -6.85
C TYR A 293 17.92 16.04 -5.33
N LEU A 294 16.67 16.22 -4.88
CA LEU A 294 16.33 16.18 -3.45
C LEU A 294 16.78 14.89 -2.76
N THR A 295 16.59 13.75 -3.43
CA THR A 295 16.95 12.44 -2.89
C THR A 295 18.45 12.28 -2.74
N LEU A 296 19.22 12.66 -3.76
CA LEU A 296 20.68 12.52 -3.75
C LEU A 296 21.30 13.50 -2.76
N SER A 297 20.90 14.77 -2.78
CA SER A 297 21.39 15.78 -1.84
C SER A 297 21.08 15.43 -0.38
N GLY A 298 19.94 14.79 -0.10
CA GLY A 298 19.61 14.32 1.25
C GLY A 298 20.41 13.10 1.72
N SER A 299 21.11 12.41 0.80
CA SER A 299 21.87 11.18 1.08
C SER A 299 23.39 11.39 1.17
N VAL A 300 23.87 12.56 0.78
CA VAL A 300 25.31 12.88 0.75
C VAL A 300 25.73 13.44 2.11
N GLU A 301 26.66 12.75 2.79
CA GLU A 301 27.25 13.23 4.05
C GLU A 301 28.40 14.24 3.80
N GLU A 302 29.11 14.10 2.67
CA GLU A 302 30.24 14.96 2.27
C GLU A 302 30.16 15.31 0.77
N GLU A 303 30.28 16.59 0.43
CA GLU A 303 30.30 17.05 -0.96
C GLU A 303 31.55 16.58 -1.70
N THR A 304 31.35 15.83 -2.78
CA THR A 304 32.36 15.38 -3.73
C THR A 304 32.24 16.15 -5.04
N GLU A 305 33.31 16.18 -5.86
CA GLU A 305 33.27 16.78 -7.20
C GLU A 305 32.17 16.13 -8.06
N GLU A 306 32.01 14.81 -7.98
CA GLU A 306 30.97 14.07 -8.68
C GLU A 306 29.56 14.47 -8.21
N SER A 307 29.34 14.64 -6.90
CA SER A 307 28.03 15.06 -6.39
C SER A 307 27.66 16.48 -6.82
N LEU A 308 28.64 17.40 -6.87
CA LEU A 308 28.43 18.76 -7.34
C LEU A 308 28.10 18.78 -8.84
N GLU A 309 28.79 17.96 -9.65
CA GLU A 309 28.47 17.84 -11.08
C GLU A 309 27.06 17.26 -11.31
N ILE A 310 26.63 16.26 -10.51
CA ILE A 310 25.27 15.72 -10.60
C ILE A 310 24.24 16.82 -10.28
N GLU A 311 24.44 17.57 -9.19
CA GLU A 311 23.57 18.69 -8.81
C GLU A 311 23.49 19.74 -9.93
N GLU A 312 24.63 20.15 -10.48
CA GLU A 312 24.68 21.11 -11.58
C GLU A 312 23.88 20.62 -12.79
N ILE A 313 24.06 19.35 -13.19
CA ILE A 313 23.33 18.77 -14.32
C ILE A 313 21.82 18.74 -14.03
N LEU A 314 21.40 18.31 -12.84
CA LEU A 314 19.97 18.17 -12.53
C LEU A 314 19.26 19.51 -12.44
N THR A 315 19.92 20.55 -11.93
CA THR A 315 19.34 21.88 -11.68
C THR A 315 19.46 22.84 -12.87
N ASN A 316 20.60 22.87 -13.58
CA ASN A 316 20.85 23.83 -14.66
C ASN A 316 20.36 23.36 -16.04
N THR A 317 19.94 22.09 -16.18
CA THR A 317 19.39 21.57 -17.44
C THR A 317 17.94 21.99 -17.65
N ASP A 318 17.61 22.56 -18.82
CA ASP A 318 16.21 22.74 -19.23
C ASP A 318 15.58 21.40 -19.67
N TRP A 319 14.91 20.74 -18.73
CA TRP A 319 14.20 19.48 -18.97
C TRP A 319 12.96 19.59 -19.89
N ASN A 320 12.69 20.76 -20.49
CA ASN A 320 11.70 20.92 -21.56
C ASN A 320 12.27 20.69 -22.96
N GLU A 321 13.60 20.63 -23.10
CA GLU A 321 14.30 20.41 -24.36
C GLU A 321 13.92 19.09 -25.07
N SER A 322 14.34 18.98 -26.33
CA SER A 322 14.09 17.76 -27.12
C SER A 322 14.72 16.53 -26.48
N VAL A 323 14.05 15.37 -26.58
CA VAL A 323 14.54 14.10 -26.03
C VAL A 323 15.92 13.72 -26.58
N SER A 324 16.22 14.07 -27.83
CA SER A 324 17.53 13.80 -28.45
C SER A 324 18.66 14.52 -27.70
N LYS A 325 18.52 15.82 -27.41
CA LYS A 325 19.50 16.58 -26.62
C LYS A 325 19.60 16.06 -25.19
N LEU A 326 18.46 15.81 -24.54
CA LEU A 326 18.44 15.36 -23.15
C LEU A 326 19.08 13.98 -22.96
N LYS A 327 19.09 13.12 -23.99
CA LYS A 327 19.80 11.83 -23.94
C LYS A 327 21.30 11.99 -23.75
N GLU A 328 21.92 12.97 -24.41
CA GLU A 328 23.35 13.26 -24.29
C GLU A 328 23.68 13.77 -22.88
N ILE A 329 22.89 14.72 -22.39
CA ILE A 329 23.05 15.29 -21.04
C ILE A 329 22.87 14.20 -19.97
N ARG A 330 21.76 13.45 -20.02
CA ARG A 330 21.49 12.34 -19.09
C ARG A 330 22.59 11.28 -19.13
N ASN A 331 23.21 11.03 -20.29
CA ASN A 331 24.26 10.01 -20.37
C ASN A 331 25.50 10.34 -19.52
N ARG A 332 25.74 11.62 -19.21
CA ARG A 332 26.81 12.05 -18.28
C ARG A 332 26.55 11.60 -16.85
N LEU A 333 25.29 11.39 -16.46
CA LEU A 333 24.92 10.96 -15.10
C LEU A 333 25.26 9.48 -14.82
N TYR A 334 25.39 8.63 -15.84
CA TYR A 334 25.70 7.20 -15.63
C TYR A 334 27.05 6.97 -14.92
N PRO A 335 28.19 7.49 -15.42
CA PRO A 335 29.47 7.32 -14.73
C PRO A 335 29.49 7.99 -13.35
N LEU A 336 28.87 9.17 -13.20
CA LEU A 336 28.82 9.89 -11.92
C LEU A 336 28.05 9.13 -10.83
N LEU A 337 27.06 8.32 -11.21
CA LEU A 337 26.26 7.52 -10.28
C LEU A 337 26.76 6.07 -10.09
N ASP A 338 27.88 5.72 -10.75
CA ASP A 338 28.41 4.35 -10.87
C ASP A 338 27.40 3.34 -11.45
N ILE A 339 26.77 3.70 -12.58
CA ILE A 339 25.77 2.88 -13.27
C ILE A 339 26.20 2.62 -14.70
N LYS A 340 26.09 1.37 -15.14
CA LYS A 340 26.38 1.01 -16.55
C LYS A 340 25.34 1.64 -17.50
N PRO A 341 25.77 2.35 -18.55
CA PRO A 341 24.85 2.94 -19.51
C PRO A 341 24.12 1.87 -20.35
N PRO A 342 22.97 2.20 -20.96
CA PRO A 342 22.26 1.28 -21.85
C PRO A 342 23.14 0.92 -23.05
N VAL A 343 23.29 -0.38 -23.32
CA VAL A 343 23.96 -0.84 -24.54
C VAL A 343 23.08 -0.49 -25.74
N LEU A 344 23.53 0.47 -26.56
CA LEU A 344 22.91 0.77 -27.85
C LEU A 344 23.05 -0.48 -28.73
N LYS A 345 21.94 -1.19 -28.98
CA LYS A 345 21.91 -2.17 -30.07
C LYS A 345 22.13 -1.37 -31.35
N SER A 346 23.28 -1.55 -32.01
CA SER A 346 23.50 -1.01 -33.34
C SER A 346 22.37 -1.55 -34.23
N SER A 347 21.57 -0.64 -34.79
CA SER A 347 20.72 -0.98 -35.90
C SER A 347 21.65 -1.44 -37.03
N LEU A 348 21.72 -2.75 -37.26
CA LEU A 348 22.26 -3.30 -38.49
C LEU A 348 21.49 -2.61 -39.62
N SER A 349 22.19 -1.71 -40.32
CA SER A 349 21.76 -1.17 -41.60
C SER A 349 21.56 -2.35 -42.53
N THR A 350 20.32 -2.74 -42.76
CA THR A 350 19.95 -3.60 -43.89
C THR A 350 20.20 -2.78 -45.17
N THR A 351 21.43 -2.86 -45.66
CA THR A 351 21.81 -2.52 -47.03
C THR A 351 22.12 -3.83 -47.73
N THR A 352 21.11 -4.36 -48.43
CA THR A 352 21.25 -5.13 -49.68
C THR A 352 19.92 -5.06 -50.40
#